data_AF-A0A1C3KJ01-F1
#
_entry.id   AF-A0A1C3KJ01-F1
#
_cell.length_a   1.000
_cell.length_b   1.000
_cell.length_c   1.000
_cell.angle_alpha   90.00
_cell.angle_beta   90.00
_cell.angle_gamma   90.00
#
_symmetry.space_group_name_H-M   'P 1'
#
loop_
_entity.id
_entity.type
_entity.pdbx_description
1 polymer ?
#
loop_
_entity_poly.entity_id
_entity_poly.type
_entity_poly.pdbx_seq_one_letter_code
_entity_poly.pdbx_strand_id
1 'polypeptide(L)'
;MDDDISTCIYVEAKYDFLADLDKYLQYGEKAKSHGDKKNYDNICAFTETNFRDNYTEVNKICKKFKYLVDSFFLEKKETTFNEIFTVQYLCYWLNDELKKISNNSVCAKVFHQEMKTKDVKYKELNVFNENIYDITKNDLSNVQKLIDLYTKYNEINRIISSTHLNGDECINISEKCVPEYKNDYDRCSNQSTKFCDALKIFKNKHDSIKLCSKQLKEEENMIFLRSITSDTPASDCQISVYRVNSESTKERSESHANDPDSSNIDIQSIVLPIFPVLGMSVIGFILYKFTLIGSWLHPQVNKQKNILNDIAEKRDLLLYSPQYQ
;
A
#
# COMPACT_ATOMS: atom_id res chain seq x y z
N MET A 1 4.65 49.19 -7.91
CA MET A 1 4.87 48.06 -8.83
C MET A 1 4.16 46.91 -8.19
N ASP A 2 2.93 46.74 -8.64
CA ASP A 2 1.94 45.82 -8.08
C ASP A 2 2.30 44.36 -8.38
N ASP A 3 1.72 43.50 -7.54
CA ASP A 3 1.36 42.11 -7.78
C ASP A 3 2.47 41.05 -7.86
N ASP A 4 2.79 40.46 -6.70
CA ASP A 4 2.67 39.00 -6.58
C ASP A 4 2.35 38.61 -5.12
N ILE A 5 1.12 38.88 -4.67
CA ILE A 5 0.54 38.06 -3.61
C ILE A 5 0.32 36.70 -4.27
N SER A 6 1.33 35.83 -4.24
CA SER A 6 1.25 34.51 -4.87
C SER A 6 0.19 33.69 -4.14
N THR A 7 -1.06 33.86 -4.56
CA THR A 7 -2.17 33.02 -4.10
C THR A 7 -1.91 31.67 -4.72
N CYS A 8 -1.68 30.64 -3.90
CA CYS A 8 -1.37 29.31 -4.40
C CYS A 8 -2.42 28.86 -5.42
N ILE A 9 -1.98 28.31 -6.54
CA ILE A 9 -2.88 27.78 -7.56
C ILE A 9 -3.17 26.33 -7.22
N TYR A 10 -4.24 26.13 -6.48
CA TYR A 10 -4.67 24.83 -6.02
C TYR A 10 -5.29 23.99 -7.14
N VAL A 11 -4.99 22.69 -7.12
CA VAL A 11 -5.62 21.68 -7.95
C VAL A 11 -6.08 20.50 -7.09
N GLU A 12 -6.97 19.67 -7.63
CA GLU A 12 -7.39 18.45 -6.96
C GLU A 12 -6.20 17.51 -6.72
N ALA A 13 -6.22 16.81 -5.58
CA ALA A 13 -5.21 15.80 -5.29
C ALA A 13 -5.22 14.66 -6.33
N LYS A 14 -4.03 14.09 -6.52
CA LYS A 14 -3.83 12.86 -7.30
C LYS A 14 -3.67 11.70 -6.31
N TYR A 15 -4.18 10.52 -6.69
CA TYR A 15 -4.33 9.38 -5.78
C TYR A 15 -3.60 8.12 -6.28
N ASP A 16 -2.97 8.14 -7.45
CA ASP A 16 -2.44 6.93 -8.08
C ASP A 16 -1.28 6.31 -7.28
N PHE A 17 -0.51 7.16 -6.59
CA PHE A 17 0.58 6.70 -5.71
C PHE A 17 0.13 5.77 -4.58
N LEU A 18 -1.15 5.80 -4.21
CA LEU A 18 -1.71 4.91 -3.18
C LEU A 18 -1.63 3.43 -3.57
N ALA A 19 -1.55 3.12 -4.87
CA ALA A 19 -1.39 1.74 -5.34
C ALA A 19 -0.14 1.06 -4.75
N ASP A 20 0.92 1.85 -4.54
CA ASP A 20 2.26 1.45 -4.09
C ASP A 20 2.65 2.11 -2.75
N LEU A 21 1.67 2.53 -1.94
CA LEU A 21 1.87 3.35 -0.75
C LEU A 21 2.96 2.84 0.21
N ASP A 22 3.04 1.53 0.44
CA ASP A 22 4.03 0.89 1.33
C ASP A 22 5.46 1.25 0.97
N LYS A 23 5.75 1.32 -0.34
CA LYS A 23 7.08 1.63 -0.84
C LYS A 23 7.49 3.05 -0.46
N TYR A 24 6.53 3.96 -0.32
CA TYR A 24 6.76 5.37 -0.04
C TYR A 24 6.79 5.68 1.46
N LEU A 25 5.89 5.09 2.26
CA LEU A 25 5.77 5.37 3.70
C LEU A 25 7.09 5.16 4.45
N GLN A 26 7.84 4.10 4.12
CA GLN A 26 9.14 3.84 4.75
C GLN A 26 10.17 4.97 4.55
N TYR A 27 10.13 5.69 3.41
CA TYR A 27 11.02 6.81 3.16
C TYR A 27 10.52 8.08 3.86
N GLY A 28 9.20 8.30 3.88
CA GLY A 28 8.59 9.36 4.66
C GLY A 28 8.96 9.29 6.15
N GLU A 29 8.94 8.09 6.73
CA GLU A 29 9.38 7.86 8.12
C GLU A 29 10.86 8.14 8.31
N LYS A 30 11.73 7.63 7.42
CA LYS A 30 13.19 7.92 7.48
C LYS A 30 13.48 9.42 7.35
N ALA A 31 12.72 10.13 6.52
CA ALA A 31 12.88 11.56 6.29
C ALA A 31 12.70 12.38 7.58
N LYS A 32 11.86 11.96 8.53
CA LYS A 32 11.65 12.68 9.81
C LYS A 32 12.96 13.02 10.54
N SER A 33 13.93 12.12 10.49
CA SER A 33 15.27 12.28 11.12
C SER A 33 16.25 13.18 10.35
N HIS A 34 15.87 13.70 9.18
CA HIS A 34 16.77 14.47 8.30
C HIS A 34 16.59 15.99 8.42
N GLY A 35 15.59 16.47 9.18
CA GLY A 35 15.31 17.91 9.34
C GLY A 35 16.46 18.72 9.95
N ASP A 36 17.31 18.11 10.76
CA ASP A 36 18.41 18.78 11.46
C ASP A 36 19.80 18.43 10.88
N LYS A 37 19.86 17.62 9.81
CA LYS A 37 21.14 17.25 9.20
C LYS A 37 21.75 18.42 8.43
N LYS A 38 23.08 18.53 8.50
CA LYS A 38 23.87 19.59 7.84
C LYS A 38 24.12 19.34 6.34
N ASN A 39 23.97 18.10 5.88
CA ASN A 39 24.34 17.69 4.52
C ASN A 39 23.53 18.37 3.39
N TYR A 40 22.53 19.19 3.74
CA TYR A 40 21.62 19.86 2.82
C TYR A 40 21.53 21.37 3.07
N ASP A 41 22.42 21.94 3.89
CA ASP A 41 22.36 23.35 4.29
C ASP A 41 22.48 24.31 3.09
N ASN A 42 23.20 23.93 2.04
CA ASN A 42 23.41 24.79 0.85
C ASN A 42 22.11 25.09 0.08
N ILE A 43 21.32 24.06 -0.24
CA ILE A 43 20.06 24.19 -0.98
C ILE A 43 18.89 24.59 -0.08
N CYS A 44 19.02 24.36 1.24
CA CYS A 44 18.02 24.69 2.25
C CYS A 44 18.47 25.85 3.15
N ALA A 45 19.20 26.82 2.60
CA ALA A 45 19.57 28.06 3.28
C ALA A 45 18.58 29.19 2.96
N PHE A 46 17.29 28.97 3.25
CA PHE A 46 16.29 30.03 3.15
C PHE A 46 16.40 31.00 4.33
N THR A 47 16.09 32.26 4.07
CA THR A 47 16.05 33.34 5.06
C THR A 47 14.68 34.02 5.02
N GLU A 48 14.48 35.06 5.84
CA GLU A 48 13.28 35.90 5.85
C GLU A 48 12.97 36.54 4.48
N THR A 49 13.98 36.70 3.61
CA THR A 49 13.78 37.20 2.25
C THR A 49 13.11 36.18 1.35
N ASN A 50 13.30 34.89 1.62
CA ASN A 50 12.62 33.79 0.89
C ASN A 50 11.26 33.50 1.53
N PHE A 51 11.23 33.35 2.86
CA PHE A 51 10.01 33.04 3.62
C PHE A 51 9.99 33.85 4.93
N ARG A 52 9.13 34.87 4.99
CA ARG A 52 9.16 35.89 6.04
C ARG A 52 9.16 35.34 7.46
N ASP A 53 8.13 34.58 7.84
CA ASP A 53 7.89 34.22 9.24
C ASP A 53 8.22 32.75 9.57
N ASN A 54 8.55 31.94 8.56
CA ASN A 54 8.51 30.48 8.65
C ASN A 54 9.79 29.81 8.11
N TYR A 55 10.81 30.59 7.71
CA TYR A 55 11.97 30.05 7.00
C TYR A 55 12.71 28.96 7.78
N THR A 56 12.71 29.00 9.12
CA THR A 56 13.38 27.99 9.95
C THR A 56 12.70 26.62 9.82
N GLU A 57 11.38 26.57 9.92
CA GLU A 57 10.58 25.35 9.74
C GLU A 57 10.61 24.89 8.28
N VAL A 58 10.53 25.82 7.32
CA VAL A 58 10.61 25.51 5.89
C VAL A 58 11.98 24.95 5.52
N ASN A 59 13.08 25.44 6.13
CA ASN A 59 14.41 24.87 5.97
C ASN A 59 14.47 23.41 6.45
N LYS A 60 13.84 23.10 7.60
CA LYS A 60 13.73 21.70 8.08
C LYS A 60 12.97 20.84 7.08
N ILE A 61 11.84 21.32 6.53
CA ILE A 61 11.08 20.61 5.50
C ILE A 61 11.92 20.41 4.24
N CYS A 62 12.66 21.43 3.79
CA CYS A 62 13.57 21.33 2.65
C CYS A 62 14.60 20.22 2.81
N LYS A 63 15.22 20.10 3.98
CA LYS A 63 16.21 19.05 4.25
C LYS A 63 15.60 17.65 4.16
N LYS A 64 14.41 17.47 4.73
CA LYS A 64 13.63 16.23 4.63
C LYS A 64 13.20 15.94 3.19
N PHE A 65 12.72 16.95 2.46
CA PHE A 65 12.28 16.83 1.07
C PHE A 65 13.44 16.47 0.14
N LYS A 66 14.60 17.13 0.31
CA LYS A 66 15.82 16.80 -0.42
C LYS A 66 16.24 15.35 -0.19
N TYR A 67 16.23 14.88 1.05
CA TYR A 67 16.50 13.48 1.35
C TYR A 67 15.58 12.54 0.56
N LEU A 68 14.28 12.86 0.48
CA LEU A 68 13.33 12.06 -0.30
C LEU A 68 13.65 12.09 -1.80
N VAL A 69 13.91 13.27 -2.37
CA VAL A 69 14.27 13.41 -3.79
C VAL A 69 15.56 12.64 -4.10
N ASP A 70 16.60 12.77 -3.28
CA ASP A 70 17.85 12.02 -3.42
C ASP A 70 17.58 10.51 -3.33
N SER A 71 16.77 10.06 -2.37
CA SER A 71 16.44 8.64 -2.18
C SER A 71 15.73 8.02 -3.39
N PHE A 72 14.83 8.76 -4.03
CA PHE A 72 14.03 8.24 -5.15
C PHE A 72 14.67 8.45 -6.53
N PHE A 73 15.45 9.52 -6.70
CA PHE A 73 15.95 9.91 -8.03
C PHE A 73 17.47 9.81 -8.18
N LEU A 74 18.26 9.94 -7.12
CA LEU A 74 19.73 9.76 -7.17
C LEU A 74 20.15 8.34 -6.79
N GLU A 75 19.68 7.85 -5.63
CA GLU A 75 20.15 6.60 -5.03
C GLU A 75 19.45 5.37 -5.62
N LYS A 76 19.08 5.40 -6.91
CA LYS A 76 18.29 4.35 -7.57
C LYS A 76 18.94 2.96 -7.40
N LYS A 77 18.53 2.23 -6.36
CA LYS A 77 18.72 0.79 -6.26
C LYS A 77 17.64 0.16 -7.14
N GLU A 78 18.02 -0.22 -8.36
CA GLU A 78 17.23 -1.01 -9.32
C GLU A 78 15.74 -0.65 -9.44
N THR A 79 15.39 0.20 -10.42
CA THR A 79 14.11 0.28 -11.18
C THR A 79 12.80 -0.20 -10.50
N THR A 80 12.49 0.24 -9.27
CA THR A 80 11.28 -0.24 -8.55
C THR A 80 10.18 0.81 -8.37
N PHE A 81 10.45 2.09 -8.65
CA PHE A 81 9.47 3.17 -8.48
C PHE A 81 8.96 3.68 -9.82
N ASN A 82 7.63 3.81 -9.92
CA ASN A 82 7.00 4.55 -11.01
C ASN A 82 7.24 6.05 -10.78
N GLU A 83 7.92 6.72 -11.71
CA GLU A 83 8.30 8.13 -11.59
C GLU A 83 7.09 9.04 -11.37
N ILE A 84 5.99 8.82 -12.10
CA ILE A 84 4.75 9.60 -11.97
C ILE A 84 4.19 9.45 -10.55
N PHE A 85 4.10 8.23 -10.04
CA PHE A 85 3.56 7.96 -8.70
C PHE A 85 4.47 8.53 -7.61
N THR A 86 5.78 8.45 -7.79
CA THR A 86 6.75 9.06 -6.89
C THR A 86 6.57 10.58 -6.83
N VAL A 87 6.42 11.25 -7.97
CA VAL A 87 6.18 12.69 -8.00
C VAL A 87 4.86 13.04 -7.32
N GLN A 88 3.78 12.28 -7.56
CA GLN A 88 2.49 12.48 -6.87
C GLN A 88 2.64 12.36 -5.35
N TYR A 89 3.32 11.32 -4.86
CA TYR A 89 3.59 11.13 -3.44
C TYR A 89 4.38 12.30 -2.85
N LEU A 90 5.43 12.75 -3.53
CA LEU A 90 6.27 13.85 -3.04
C LEU A 90 5.53 15.19 -3.04
N CYS A 91 4.65 15.43 -4.02
CA CYS A 91 3.76 16.60 -4.00
C CYS A 91 2.80 16.55 -2.81
N TYR A 92 2.18 15.39 -2.55
CA TYR A 92 1.36 15.17 -1.38
C TYR A 92 2.14 15.44 -0.08
N TRP A 93 3.28 14.77 0.08
CA TRP A 93 4.11 14.84 1.29
C TRP A 93 4.56 16.28 1.60
N LEU A 94 4.98 17.02 0.58
CA LEU A 94 5.41 18.41 0.73
C LEU A 94 4.26 19.31 1.15
N ASN A 95 3.11 19.20 0.50
CA ASN A 95 1.92 19.99 0.85
C ASN A 95 1.45 19.69 2.28
N ASP A 96 1.50 18.44 2.69
CA ASP A 96 1.13 18.01 4.04
C ASP A 96 2.08 18.59 5.10
N GLU A 97 3.40 18.47 4.91
CA GLU A 97 4.37 19.04 5.84
C GLU A 97 4.30 20.58 5.91
N LEU A 98 4.15 21.26 4.77
CA LEU A 98 4.03 22.72 4.75
C LEU A 98 2.80 23.20 5.53
N LYS A 99 1.67 22.49 5.44
CA LYS A 99 0.44 22.89 6.16
C LYS A 99 0.43 22.55 7.65
N LYS A 100 1.35 21.71 8.12
CA LYS A 100 1.56 21.49 9.56
C LYS A 100 2.22 22.67 10.25
N ILE A 101 2.91 23.54 9.50
CA ILE A 101 3.44 24.79 10.05
C ILE A 101 2.26 25.73 10.34
N SER A 102 2.19 26.22 11.58
CA SER A 102 1.14 27.15 12.00
C SER A 102 1.19 28.44 11.16
N ASN A 103 0.02 28.92 10.71
CA ASN A 103 -0.14 30.13 9.90
C ASN A 103 0.75 30.21 8.65
N ASN A 104 1.13 29.06 8.07
CA ASN A 104 1.96 29.01 6.88
C ASN A 104 1.13 29.14 5.59
N SER A 105 1.55 30.05 4.71
CA SER A 105 0.98 30.27 3.38
C SER A 105 1.89 29.84 2.24
N VAL A 106 3.05 29.23 2.54
CA VAL A 106 4.01 28.80 1.51
C VAL A 106 3.39 27.74 0.60
N CYS A 107 3.30 28.07 -0.69
CA CYS A 107 2.89 27.16 -1.75
C CYS A 107 4.02 26.19 -2.07
N ALA A 108 3.69 24.94 -2.40
CA ALA A 108 4.63 23.93 -2.86
C ALA A 108 5.36 24.37 -4.15
N LYS A 109 4.68 25.08 -5.05
CA LYS A 109 5.28 25.66 -6.26
C LYS A 109 6.37 26.68 -5.95
N VAL A 110 6.06 27.63 -5.06
CA VAL A 110 7.01 28.68 -4.62
C VAL A 110 8.20 28.03 -3.90
N PHE A 111 7.93 27.09 -2.99
CA PHE A 111 8.96 26.32 -2.31
C PHE A 111 9.92 25.61 -3.29
N HIS A 112 9.38 24.94 -4.31
CA HIS A 112 10.18 24.26 -5.33
C HIS A 112 11.04 25.23 -6.14
N GLN A 113 10.48 26.38 -6.53
CA GLN A 113 11.23 27.42 -7.22
C GLN A 113 12.38 27.95 -6.38
N GLU A 114 12.14 28.25 -5.10
CA GLU A 114 13.19 28.69 -4.17
C GLU A 114 14.28 27.63 -3.97
N MET A 115 13.93 26.34 -3.88
CA MET A 115 14.94 25.28 -3.85
C MET A 115 15.81 25.27 -5.11
N LYS A 116 15.21 25.47 -6.29
CA LYS A 116 15.95 25.52 -7.57
C LYS A 116 16.87 26.74 -7.68
N THR A 117 16.48 27.90 -7.13
CA THR A 117 17.35 29.09 -7.17
C THR A 117 18.58 28.92 -6.28
N LYS A 118 18.46 28.19 -5.16
CA LYS A 118 19.59 27.89 -4.27
C LYS A 118 20.60 26.91 -4.86
N ASP A 119 20.16 25.96 -5.68
CA ASP A 119 21.06 25.03 -6.38
C ASP A 119 20.59 24.74 -7.82
N VAL A 120 20.97 25.61 -8.75
CA VAL A 120 20.63 25.50 -10.18
C VAL A 120 21.24 24.26 -10.86
N LYS A 121 22.25 23.63 -10.25
CA LYS A 121 22.91 22.44 -10.80
C LYS A 121 22.22 21.14 -10.39
N TYR A 122 21.35 21.18 -9.38
CA TYR A 122 20.61 20.02 -8.89
C TYR A 122 19.44 19.68 -9.83
N LYS A 123 19.73 18.82 -10.81
CA LYS A 123 18.83 18.51 -11.94
C LYS A 123 17.64 17.65 -11.54
N GLU A 124 17.71 16.95 -10.41
CA GLU A 124 16.68 16.04 -9.94
C GLU A 124 15.38 16.79 -9.61
N LEU A 125 15.46 18.08 -9.26
CA LEU A 125 14.26 18.92 -9.11
C LEU A 125 13.52 19.17 -10.43
N ASN A 126 14.11 18.90 -11.59
CA ASN A 126 13.45 19.15 -12.86
C ASN A 126 12.27 18.22 -13.13
N VAL A 127 12.22 17.05 -12.49
CA VAL A 127 11.08 16.12 -12.59
C VAL A 127 9.76 16.77 -12.13
N PHE A 128 9.86 17.82 -11.33
CA PHE A 128 8.73 18.56 -10.76
C PHE A 128 8.33 19.80 -11.56
N ASN A 129 9.09 20.25 -12.57
CA ASN A 129 8.87 21.56 -13.21
C ASN A 129 7.43 21.79 -13.70
N GLU A 130 6.80 20.75 -14.26
CA GLU A 130 5.42 20.79 -14.74
C GLU A 130 4.46 20.00 -13.84
N ASN A 131 5.01 19.28 -12.85
CA ASN A 131 4.30 18.29 -12.07
C ASN A 131 4.15 18.66 -10.59
N ILE A 132 4.78 19.73 -10.10
CA ILE A 132 4.57 20.27 -8.76
C ILE A 132 3.25 21.02 -8.69
N TYR A 133 2.45 20.74 -7.67
CA TYR A 133 1.15 21.36 -7.50
C TYR A 133 0.80 21.60 -6.05
N ASP A 134 -0.04 22.61 -5.84
CA ASP A 134 -0.60 22.94 -4.53
C ASP A 134 -1.91 22.18 -4.34
N ILE A 135 -2.08 21.56 -3.19
CA ILE A 135 -3.28 20.77 -2.84
C ILE A 135 -4.12 21.58 -1.88
N THR A 136 -5.45 21.55 -1.97
CA THR A 136 -6.32 22.23 -0.99
C THR A 136 -6.26 21.53 0.38
N LYS A 137 -6.65 22.22 1.47
CA LYS A 137 -6.70 21.59 2.81
C LYS A 137 -7.70 20.43 2.84
N ASN A 138 -8.83 20.56 2.16
CA ASN A 138 -9.85 19.53 2.05
C ASN A 138 -9.32 18.30 1.29
N ASP A 139 -8.64 18.51 0.16
CA ASP A 139 -8.08 17.40 -0.62
C ASP A 139 -6.95 16.67 0.11
N LEU A 140 -6.11 17.38 0.87
CA LEU A 140 -5.13 16.72 1.74
C LEU A 140 -5.81 15.85 2.80
N SER A 141 -6.88 16.34 3.43
CA SER A 141 -7.64 15.55 4.40
C SER A 141 -8.22 14.28 3.74
N ASN A 142 -8.71 14.38 2.51
CA ASN A 142 -9.18 13.24 1.74
C ASN A 142 -8.05 12.25 1.40
N VAL A 143 -6.86 12.72 1.02
CA VAL A 143 -5.70 11.83 0.78
C VAL A 143 -5.27 11.13 2.08
N GLN A 144 -5.22 11.85 3.21
CA GLN A 144 -4.84 11.28 4.50
C GLN A 144 -5.79 10.17 4.93
N LYS A 145 -7.11 10.36 4.76
CA LYS A 145 -8.12 9.31 5.04
C LYS A 145 -7.85 8.03 4.25
N LEU A 146 -7.52 8.16 2.97
CA LEU A 146 -7.15 7.00 2.16
C LEU A 146 -5.82 6.39 2.61
N ILE A 147 -4.81 7.20 2.95
CA ILE A 147 -3.55 6.69 3.51
C ILE A 147 -3.81 5.89 4.79
N ASP A 148 -4.69 6.35 5.67
CA ASP A 148 -5.06 5.66 6.90
C ASP A 148 -5.73 4.31 6.61
N LEU A 149 -6.66 4.27 5.63
CA LEU A 149 -7.31 3.04 5.17
C LEU A 149 -6.30 2.05 4.56
N TYR A 150 -5.43 2.52 3.67
CA TYR A 150 -4.39 1.69 3.06
C TYR A 150 -3.39 1.18 4.09
N THR A 151 -3.01 1.99 5.08
CA THR A 151 -2.10 1.59 6.17
C THR A 151 -2.70 0.44 6.98
N LYS A 152 -3.97 0.56 7.39
CA LYS A 152 -4.68 -0.53 8.09
C LYS A 152 -4.77 -1.79 7.23
N TYR A 153 -5.09 -1.65 5.94
CA TYR A 153 -5.15 -2.76 5.00
C TYR A 153 -3.77 -3.46 4.84
N ASN A 154 -2.69 -2.71 4.73
CA ASN A 154 -1.34 -3.27 4.60
C ASN A 154 -0.88 -3.95 5.89
N GLU A 155 -1.29 -3.43 7.05
CA GLU A 155 -1.07 -4.07 8.35
C GLU A 155 -1.82 -5.40 8.45
N ILE A 156 -3.10 -5.44 8.07
CA ILE A 156 -3.88 -6.68 8.03
C ILE A 156 -3.21 -7.70 7.08
N ASN A 157 -2.77 -7.26 5.89
CA ASN A 157 -2.06 -8.14 4.96
C ASN A 157 -0.77 -8.71 5.53
N ARG A 158 -0.01 -7.90 6.28
CA ARG A 158 1.20 -8.36 6.98
C ARG A 158 0.86 -9.42 8.02
N ILE A 159 -0.22 -9.23 8.79
CA ILE A 159 -0.67 -10.20 9.81
C ILE A 159 -1.12 -11.51 9.15
N ILE A 160 -1.93 -11.44 8.08
CA ILE A 160 -2.42 -12.61 7.34
C ILE A 160 -1.28 -13.38 6.67
N SER A 161 -0.23 -12.67 6.25
CA SER A 161 0.95 -13.28 5.62
C SER A 161 1.99 -13.80 6.62
N SER A 162 1.78 -13.59 7.93
CA SER A 162 2.65 -14.09 8.99
C SER A 162 2.53 -15.60 9.15
N THR A 163 3.63 -16.26 9.54
CA THR A 163 3.63 -17.70 9.90
C THR A 163 2.81 -18.00 11.16
N HIS A 164 2.65 -17.00 12.03
CA HIS A 164 1.81 -17.05 13.22
C HIS A 164 0.74 -15.97 13.08
N LEU A 165 -0.47 -16.38 12.68
CA LEU A 165 -1.62 -15.50 12.58
C LEU A 165 -2.01 -15.02 13.97
N ASN A 166 -2.03 -13.70 14.18
CA ASN A 166 -2.68 -13.10 15.33
C ASN A 166 -4.12 -12.72 14.94
N GLY A 167 -5.06 -13.65 15.12
CA GLY A 167 -6.46 -13.47 14.73
C GLY A 167 -7.12 -12.27 15.41
N ASP A 168 -6.88 -12.09 16.71
CA ASP A 168 -7.45 -11.00 17.50
C ASP A 168 -6.97 -9.62 17.02
N GLU A 169 -5.67 -9.49 16.70
CA GLU A 169 -5.10 -8.27 16.13
C GLU A 169 -5.67 -8.00 14.73
N CYS A 170 -5.81 -9.03 13.89
CA CYS A 170 -6.42 -8.95 12.55
C CYS A 170 -7.87 -8.44 12.63
N ILE A 171 -8.68 -8.99 13.54
CA ILE A 171 -10.07 -8.58 13.78
C ILE A 171 -10.13 -7.14 14.27
N ASN A 172 -9.36 -6.80 15.30
CA ASN A 172 -9.39 -5.46 15.91
C ASN A 172 -9.03 -4.34 14.91
N ILE A 173 -8.04 -4.57 14.03
CA ILE A 173 -7.69 -3.60 12.98
C ILE A 173 -8.82 -3.51 11.94
N SER A 174 -9.40 -4.65 11.55
CA SER A 174 -10.49 -4.69 10.59
C SER A 174 -11.76 -4.00 11.08
N GLU A 175 -12.13 -4.21 12.36
CA GLU A 175 -13.26 -3.56 13.01
C GLU A 175 -13.14 -2.03 13.06
N LYS A 176 -11.91 -1.50 13.10
CA LYS A 176 -11.65 -0.06 12.99
C LYS A 176 -11.71 0.45 11.55
N CYS A 177 -11.29 -0.36 10.58
CA CYS A 177 -11.26 0.02 9.17
C CYS A 177 -12.66 0.19 8.57
N VAL A 178 -13.58 -0.73 8.87
CA VAL A 178 -14.95 -0.76 8.32
C VAL A 178 -15.75 0.53 8.57
N PRO A 179 -15.89 1.04 9.81
CA PRO A 179 -16.69 2.24 10.08
C PRO A 179 -16.07 3.50 9.45
N GLU A 180 -14.74 3.61 9.41
CA GLU A 180 -14.05 4.73 8.74
C GLU A 180 -14.34 4.72 7.23
N TYR A 181 -14.20 3.56 6.59
CA TYR A 181 -14.54 3.37 5.18
C TYR A 181 -16.01 3.72 4.90
N LYS A 182 -16.94 3.21 5.72
CA LYS A 182 -18.38 3.44 5.54
C LYS A 182 -18.74 4.91 5.60
N ASN A 183 -18.23 5.64 6.60
CA ASN A 183 -18.46 7.08 6.74
C ASN A 183 -17.99 7.86 5.50
N ASP A 184 -16.80 7.53 4.99
CA ASP A 184 -16.28 8.18 3.79
C ASP A 184 -17.00 7.74 2.50
N TYR A 185 -17.48 6.50 2.43
CA TYR A 185 -18.25 5.99 1.30
C TYR A 185 -19.66 6.61 1.22
N ASP A 186 -20.34 6.79 2.34
CA ASP A 186 -21.68 7.38 2.39
C ASP A 186 -21.67 8.82 1.84
N ARG A 187 -20.56 9.55 2.04
CA ARG A 187 -20.31 10.89 1.47
C ARG A 187 -20.18 10.88 -0.07
N CYS A 188 -19.90 9.73 -0.68
CA CYS A 188 -19.75 9.57 -2.12
C CYS A 188 -21.05 9.33 -2.88
N SER A 189 -22.20 9.27 -2.18
CA SER A 189 -23.48 8.80 -2.74
C SER A 189 -24.09 9.67 -3.83
N ASN A 190 -23.56 10.87 -4.12
CA ASN A 190 -24.15 11.79 -5.13
C ASN A 190 -23.13 12.57 -5.99
N GLN A 191 -21.82 12.40 -5.80
CA GLN A 191 -20.78 13.14 -6.53
C GLN A 191 -19.57 12.25 -6.83
N SER A 192 -19.25 12.07 -8.12
CA SER A 192 -18.04 11.37 -8.55
C SER A 192 -16.84 12.32 -8.45
N THR A 193 -16.24 12.38 -7.27
CA THR A 193 -14.97 13.09 -7.05
C THR A 193 -13.79 12.12 -7.23
N LYS A 194 -12.59 12.65 -7.51
CA LYS A 194 -11.36 11.84 -7.54
C LYS A 194 -11.13 11.05 -6.24
N PHE A 195 -11.49 11.64 -5.09
CA PHE A 195 -11.48 10.95 -3.80
C PHE A 195 -12.41 9.71 -3.81
N CYS A 196 -13.65 9.88 -4.26
CA CYS A 196 -14.62 8.79 -4.33
C CYS A 196 -14.19 7.69 -5.32
N ASP A 197 -13.56 8.05 -6.44
CA ASP A 197 -13.02 7.07 -7.37
C ASP A 197 -11.83 6.31 -6.78
N ALA A 198 -10.94 7.01 -6.06
CA ALA A 198 -9.86 6.37 -5.31
C ALA A 198 -10.37 5.44 -4.19
N LEU A 199 -11.47 5.82 -3.52
CA LEU A 199 -12.12 5.00 -2.49
C LEU A 199 -12.73 3.72 -3.07
N LYS A 200 -13.35 3.79 -4.26
CA LYS A 200 -13.83 2.60 -4.99
C LYS A 200 -12.67 1.68 -5.38
N ILE A 201 -11.54 2.24 -5.82
CA ILE A 201 -10.32 1.46 -6.13
C ILE A 201 -9.83 0.74 -4.87
N PHE A 202 -9.78 1.44 -3.73
CA PHE A 202 -9.44 0.83 -2.43
C PHE A 202 -10.39 -0.33 -2.09
N LYS A 203 -11.71 -0.16 -2.23
CA LYS A 203 -12.70 -1.23 -2.00
C LYS A 203 -12.40 -2.47 -2.82
N ASN A 204 -12.17 -2.30 -4.12
CA ASN A 204 -11.87 -3.44 -5.02
C ASN A 204 -10.58 -4.18 -4.60
N LYS A 205 -9.56 -3.44 -4.15
CA LYS A 205 -8.33 -4.01 -3.62
C LYS A 205 -8.58 -4.78 -2.32
N HIS A 206 -9.35 -4.22 -1.41
CA HIS A 206 -9.73 -4.82 -0.14
C HIS A 206 -10.56 -6.12 -0.33
N ASP A 207 -11.59 -6.09 -1.18
CA ASP A 207 -12.48 -7.22 -1.48
C ASP A 207 -11.74 -8.41 -2.11
N SER A 208 -10.63 -8.15 -2.82
CA SER A 208 -9.81 -9.20 -3.44
C SER A 208 -9.09 -10.09 -2.42
N ILE A 209 -9.00 -9.66 -1.15
CA ILE A 209 -8.38 -10.42 -0.07
C ILE A 209 -9.46 -11.00 0.83
N LYS A 210 -9.41 -12.32 1.03
CA LYS A 210 -10.19 -13.00 2.08
C LYS A 210 -9.59 -12.62 3.43
N LEU A 211 -10.08 -11.53 4.01
CA LEU A 211 -9.56 -10.97 5.26
C LEU A 211 -10.00 -11.80 6.46
N CYS A 212 -9.04 -12.09 7.34
CA CYS A 212 -9.07 -12.75 8.66
C CYS A 212 -9.88 -14.07 8.81
N SER A 213 -10.72 -14.43 7.85
CA SER A 213 -11.81 -15.41 7.96
C SER A 213 -11.39 -16.86 7.76
N LYS A 214 -10.19 -17.11 7.23
CA LYS A 214 -9.76 -18.49 6.92
C LYS A 214 -9.54 -19.38 8.15
N GLN A 215 -9.54 -18.83 9.37
CA GLN A 215 -9.29 -19.61 10.60
C GLN A 215 -10.19 -19.24 11.79
N LEU A 216 -11.18 -18.37 11.59
CA LEU A 216 -12.18 -18.08 12.62
C LEU A 216 -13.21 -19.20 12.68
N LYS A 217 -13.80 -19.43 13.85
CA LYS A 217 -14.93 -20.38 13.98
C LYS A 217 -16.07 -19.89 13.07
N GLU A 218 -16.90 -20.80 12.54
CA GLU A 218 -17.95 -20.47 11.55
C GLU A 218 -18.84 -19.27 11.94
N GLU A 219 -19.11 -19.07 13.23
CA GLU A 219 -19.92 -17.96 13.74
C GLU A 219 -19.22 -16.59 13.64
N GLU A 220 -17.91 -16.52 13.86
CA GLU A 220 -17.11 -15.29 13.77
C GLU A 220 -16.90 -14.84 12.33
N ASN A 221 -16.79 -15.82 11.41
CA ASN A 221 -16.77 -15.57 9.96
C ASN A 221 -18.03 -14.91 9.44
N MET A 222 -19.19 -15.30 9.98
CA MET A 222 -20.48 -14.75 9.59
C MET A 222 -20.66 -13.30 10.06
N ILE A 223 -20.07 -12.91 11.19
CA ILE A 223 -20.11 -11.52 11.69
C ILE A 223 -19.22 -10.62 10.83
N PHE A 224 -18.01 -11.08 10.50
CA PHE A 224 -17.05 -10.34 9.68
C PHE A 224 -17.57 -10.06 8.26
N LEU A 225 -18.10 -11.09 7.58
CA LEU A 225 -18.68 -10.93 6.25
C LEU A 225 -19.90 -10.02 6.26
N ARG A 226 -20.76 -10.14 7.27
CA ARG A 226 -21.99 -9.34 7.41
C ARG A 226 -21.71 -7.86 7.61
N SER A 227 -20.64 -7.48 8.33
CA SER A 227 -20.27 -6.07 8.52
C SER A 227 -19.78 -5.40 7.24
N ILE A 228 -19.18 -6.17 6.32
CA ILE A 228 -18.69 -5.69 5.03
C ILE A 228 -19.82 -5.63 3.98
N THR A 229 -20.78 -6.55 4.03
CA THR A 229 -21.82 -6.70 2.98
C THR A 229 -23.15 -6.00 3.25
N SER A 230 -23.42 -5.50 4.47
CA SER A 230 -24.59 -4.64 4.71
C SER A 230 -24.22 -3.19 4.37
N ASP A 231 -24.38 -2.72 3.13
CA ASP A 231 -25.70 -2.52 2.52
C ASP A 231 -25.72 -2.75 0.99
N THR A 232 -26.49 -3.74 0.53
CA THR A 232 -27.25 -3.62 -0.73
C THR A 232 -28.53 -4.44 -0.63
N PRO A 233 -29.71 -3.91 -1.03
CA PRO A 233 -30.93 -4.70 -1.12
C PRO A 233 -30.73 -5.83 -2.14
N ALA A 234 -31.18 -7.01 -1.77
CA ALA A 234 -31.06 -8.22 -2.57
C ALA A 234 -31.63 -8.05 -4.00
N SER A 235 -30.86 -8.49 -4.99
CA SER A 235 -31.42 -9.23 -6.12
C SER A 235 -30.38 -10.25 -6.60
N ASP A 236 -30.73 -11.52 -6.37
CA ASP A 236 -30.24 -12.76 -6.95
C ASP A 236 -28.77 -12.90 -7.34
N CYS A 237 -28.05 -13.70 -6.56
CA CYS A 237 -27.13 -14.67 -7.14
C CYS A 237 -27.08 -15.94 -6.29
N GLN A 238 -27.66 -17.03 -6.80
CA GLN A 238 -27.62 -18.36 -6.22
C GLN A 238 -26.18 -18.87 -6.14
N ILE A 239 -25.77 -19.34 -4.96
CA ILE A 239 -24.53 -20.09 -4.79
C ILE A 239 -24.82 -21.57 -5.05
N SER A 240 -24.25 -22.11 -6.12
CA SER A 240 -24.18 -23.55 -6.38
C SER A 240 -23.19 -24.19 -5.42
N VAL A 241 -23.70 -24.96 -4.45
CA VAL A 241 -22.88 -25.79 -3.56
C VAL A 241 -22.58 -27.11 -4.27
N TYR A 242 -21.32 -27.33 -4.66
CA TYR A 242 -20.84 -28.69 -4.94
C TYR A 242 -20.70 -29.43 -3.60
N ARG A 243 -21.62 -30.38 -3.38
CA ARG A 243 -21.50 -31.42 -2.35
C ARG A 243 -20.35 -32.37 -2.72
N VAL A 244 -19.44 -32.61 -1.79
CA VAL A 244 -18.74 -33.90 -1.72
C VAL A 244 -19.13 -34.53 -0.39
N ASN A 245 -19.83 -35.65 -0.49
CA ASN A 245 -20.18 -36.52 0.62
C ASN A 245 -18.93 -37.23 1.12
N SER A 246 -18.77 -37.31 2.44
CA SER A 246 -18.26 -38.53 3.06
C SER A 246 -19.00 -38.72 4.38
N GLU A 247 -20.00 -39.60 4.35
CA GLU A 247 -20.53 -40.25 5.53
C GLU A 247 -19.43 -41.07 6.22
N SER A 248 -19.46 -41.07 7.55
CA SER A 248 -19.36 -42.31 8.34
C SER A 248 -19.64 -42.01 9.81
N THR A 249 -20.90 -42.23 10.18
CA THR A 249 -21.43 -42.36 11.53
C THR A 249 -20.86 -43.61 12.22
N LYS A 250 -20.39 -43.52 13.48
CA LYS A 250 -20.96 -44.26 14.63
C LYS A 250 -20.18 -44.10 15.95
N GLU A 251 -20.92 -43.53 16.91
CA GLU A 251 -21.19 -43.96 18.29
C GLU A 251 -20.12 -44.59 19.21
N ARG A 252 -20.13 -44.00 20.41
CA ARG A 252 -19.67 -44.39 21.74
C ARG A 252 -20.17 -45.77 22.20
N SER A 253 -19.34 -46.53 22.94
CA SER A 253 -19.66 -47.19 24.23
C SER A 253 -18.42 -47.84 24.87
N GLU A 254 -18.24 -47.61 26.17
CA GLU A 254 -17.33 -48.31 27.08
C GLU A 254 -17.96 -49.63 27.57
N SER A 255 -17.16 -50.67 27.83
CA SER A 255 -17.08 -51.38 29.14
C SER A 255 -16.29 -52.71 29.11
N HIS A 256 -15.39 -52.83 30.10
CA HIS A 256 -14.95 -53.99 30.90
C HIS A 256 -14.52 -55.37 30.30
N ALA A 257 -13.21 -55.64 30.48
CA ALA A 257 -12.52 -56.76 31.14
C ALA A 257 -12.94 -58.24 30.94
N ASN A 258 -12.00 -59.08 30.46
CA ASN A 258 -11.27 -60.12 31.23
C ASN A 258 -10.21 -60.86 30.37
N ASP A 259 -9.14 -61.27 31.05
CA ASP A 259 -7.89 -61.96 30.66
C ASP A 259 -8.08 -63.50 30.45
N PRO A 260 -7.04 -64.35 30.36
CA PRO A 260 -5.94 -64.54 29.39
C PRO A 260 -6.06 -65.89 28.62
N ASP A 261 -5.37 -66.07 27.48
CA ASP A 261 -4.58 -67.31 27.27
C ASP A 261 -3.50 -67.17 26.18
N SER A 262 -2.46 -67.93 26.43
CA SER A 262 -1.12 -68.02 25.86
C SER A 262 -1.01 -68.78 24.53
N SER A 263 -0.04 -68.37 23.68
CA SER A 263 1.06 -69.25 23.27
C SER A 263 2.08 -68.50 22.38
N ASN A 264 3.34 -68.71 22.74
CA ASN A 264 4.55 -68.19 22.12
C ASN A 264 4.66 -68.49 20.61
N ILE A 265 5.36 -67.63 19.85
CA ILE A 265 6.45 -68.02 18.92
C ILE A 265 7.30 -66.77 18.55
N ASP A 266 8.52 -66.84 19.07
CA ASP A 266 9.83 -66.53 18.46
C ASP A 266 10.16 -65.13 17.90
N ILE A 267 11.12 -64.48 18.58
CA ILE A 267 11.76 -63.22 18.21
C ILE A 267 13.00 -63.55 17.37
N GLN A 268 12.96 -63.25 16.07
CA GLN A 268 14.19 -63.03 15.30
C GLN A 268 14.54 -61.55 15.33
N SER A 269 15.70 -61.25 15.91
CA SER A 269 16.27 -59.91 16.01
C SER A 269 16.75 -59.43 14.64
N ILE A 270 16.20 -58.31 14.18
CA ILE A 270 16.84 -57.47 13.16
C ILE A 270 17.10 -56.11 13.80
N VAL A 271 18.35 -55.93 14.23
CA VAL A 271 18.89 -54.64 14.65
C VAL A 271 19.05 -53.78 13.40
N LEU A 272 18.07 -52.90 13.17
CA LEU A 272 18.17 -51.84 12.15
C LEU A 272 18.85 -50.63 12.79
N PRO A 273 19.99 -50.15 12.27
CA PRO A 273 20.66 -48.98 12.84
C PRO A 273 19.86 -47.72 12.48
N ILE A 274 19.31 -47.08 13.50
CA ILE A 274 18.75 -45.73 13.41
C ILE A 274 19.92 -44.76 13.25
N PHE A 275 20.18 -44.29 12.03
CA PHE A 275 20.99 -43.10 11.77
C PHE A 275 20.07 -41.90 11.54
N PRO A 276 20.35 -40.72 12.14
CA PRO A 276 19.48 -39.56 12.03
C PRO A 276 19.62 -38.89 10.66
N VAL A 277 18.64 -39.11 9.77
CA VAL A 277 18.49 -38.39 8.49
C VAL A 277 17.88 -37.00 8.74
N LEU A 278 18.45 -36.23 9.66
CA LEU A 278 18.04 -34.83 9.92
C LEU A 278 19.21 -33.83 9.86
N GLY A 279 20.41 -34.28 9.46
CA GLY A 279 21.56 -33.39 9.25
C GLY A 279 21.77 -32.93 7.81
N MET A 280 21.26 -33.66 6.81
CA MET A 280 21.62 -33.41 5.40
C MET A 280 20.63 -32.53 4.62
N SER A 281 19.40 -32.32 5.12
CA SER A 281 18.38 -31.55 4.39
C SER A 281 18.59 -30.03 4.47
N VAL A 282 19.21 -29.55 5.55
CA VAL A 282 19.37 -28.10 5.78
C VAL A 282 20.47 -27.50 4.90
N ILE A 283 21.53 -28.27 4.59
CA ILE A 283 22.65 -27.82 3.77
C ILE A 283 22.22 -27.59 2.31
N GLY A 284 21.31 -28.42 1.78
CA GLY A 284 20.75 -28.25 0.43
C GLY A 284 19.93 -26.97 0.28
N PHE A 285 19.18 -26.58 1.32
CA PHE A 285 18.38 -25.36 1.30
C PHE A 285 19.23 -24.08 1.39
N ILE A 286 20.33 -24.13 2.15
CA ILE A 286 21.30 -23.03 2.22
C ILE A 286 22.02 -22.89 0.88
N LEU A 287 22.52 -23.98 0.28
CA LEU A 287 23.21 -23.92 -1.02
C LEU A 287 22.27 -23.57 -2.18
N TYR A 288 20.99 -23.94 -2.13
CA TYR A 288 19.98 -23.49 -3.09
C TYR A 288 19.81 -21.95 -3.08
N LYS A 289 19.93 -21.31 -1.90
CA LYS A 289 19.83 -19.85 -1.80
C LYS A 289 21.11 -19.12 -2.21
N PHE A 290 22.25 -19.81 -2.33
CA PHE A 290 23.56 -19.20 -2.59
C PHE A 290 24.24 -19.62 -3.90
N THR A 291 23.67 -20.54 -4.69
CA THR A 291 24.26 -20.93 -5.97
C THR A 291 23.74 -20.04 -7.10
N LEU A 292 24.50 -18.97 -7.40
CA LEU A 292 24.44 -18.31 -8.70
C LEU A 292 24.88 -19.30 -9.78
N ILE A 293 24.04 -19.48 -10.82
CA ILE A 293 24.26 -19.93 -12.21
C ILE A 293 22.89 -20.51 -12.61
N GLY A 294 22.13 -20.05 -13.59
CA GLY A 294 22.32 -19.10 -14.67
C GLY A 294 21.04 -19.16 -15.52
N SER A 295 20.79 -18.08 -16.25
CA SER A 295 19.77 -17.95 -17.29
C SER A 295 19.54 -19.23 -18.10
N TRP A 296 18.27 -19.66 -18.26
CA TRP A 296 17.66 -19.99 -19.56
C TRP A 296 16.33 -20.76 -19.37
N LEU A 297 15.21 -20.05 -19.24
CA LEU A 297 13.89 -20.49 -19.69
C LEU A 297 13.06 -19.25 -20.02
N HIS A 298 13.00 -18.91 -21.31
CA HIS A 298 11.97 -18.02 -21.85
C HIS A 298 11.07 -18.86 -22.76
N PRO A 299 9.74 -18.71 -22.68
CA PRO A 299 9.04 -18.16 -23.84
C PRO A 299 7.95 -17.13 -23.49
N GLN A 300 7.93 -16.09 -24.31
CA GLN A 300 6.89 -15.09 -24.59
C GLN A 300 5.69 -14.93 -23.62
N VAL A 301 5.64 -13.78 -22.95
CA VAL A 301 4.38 -13.15 -22.53
C VAL A 301 4.27 -11.79 -23.21
N ASN A 302 3.93 -11.81 -24.50
CA ASN A 302 3.52 -10.61 -25.22
C ASN A 302 2.01 -10.70 -25.46
N LYS A 303 1.20 -10.37 -24.45
CA LYS A 303 -0.27 -10.28 -24.63
C LYS A 303 -1.04 -9.42 -23.63
N GLN A 304 -0.39 -8.45 -22.95
CA GLN A 304 -1.09 -7.46 -22.11
C GLN A 304 -0.85 -6.00 -22.48
N LYS A 305 -0.11 -5.71 -23.56
CA LYS A 305 0.02 -4.32 -24.06
C LYS A 305 -1.19 -3.85 -24.88
N ASN A 306 -1.99 -4.75 -25.46
CA ASN A 306 -3.09 -4.37 -26.33
C ASN A 306 -4.35 -3.93 -25.55
N ILE A 307 -4.59 -4.48 -24.35
CA ILE A 307 -5.81 -4.17 -23.57
C ILE A 307 -5.78 -2.73 -23.01
N LEU A 308 -4.61 -2.21 -22.65
CA LEU A 308 -4.47 -0.84 -22.15
C LEU A 308 -4.57 0.20 -23.27
N ASN A 309 -4.05 -0.14 -24.46
CA ASN A 309 -4.11 0.73 -25.63
C ASN A 309 -5.55 0.81 -26.20
N ASP A 310 -6.30 -0.30 -26.19
CA ASP A 310 -7.70 -0.31 -26.63
C ASP A 310 -8.62 0.55 -25.72
N ILE A 311 -8.31 0.66 -24.42
CA ILE A 311 -9.07 1.48 -23.48
C ILE A 311 -8.71 2.98 -23.63
N ALA A 312 -7.44 3.28 -23.94
CA ALA A 312 -6.98 4.64 -24.20
C ALA A 312 -7.53 5.18 -25.54
N GLU A 313 -7.45 4.39 -26.61
CA GLU A 313 -7.94 4.76 -27.95
C GLU A 313 -9.47 4.93 -27.98
N LYS A 314 -10.20 4.09 -27.23
CA LYS A 314 -11.66 4.21 -27.10
C LYS A 314 -12.09 5.42 -26.27
N ARG A 315 -11.23 5.97 -25.41
CA ARG A 315 -11.48 7.21 -24.66
C ARG A 315 -11.23 8.45 -25.55
N ASP A 316 -10.22 8.43 -26.40
CA ASP A 316 -9.92 9.55 -27.31
C ASP A 316 -10.95 9.69 -28.45
N LEU A 317 -11.48 8.57 -28.95
CA LEU A 317 -12.55 8.60 -29.98
C LEU A 317 -13.91 9.07 -29.43
N LEU A 318 -14.18 8.91 -28.13
CA LEU A 318 -15.40 9.41 -27.49
C LEU A 318 -15.32 10.91 -27.12
N LEU A 319 -14.12 11.49 -27.11
CA LEU A 319 -13.90 12.92 -26.88
C LEU A 319 -13.87 13.74 -28.17
N TYR A 320 -13.81 13.10 -29.34
CA TYR A 320 -13.75 13.76 -30.64
C TYR A 320 -14.95 13.37 -31.54
N SER A 321 -16.16 13.61 -31.06
CA SER A 321 -17.35 13.68 -31.93
C SER A 321 -17.69 15.15 -32.16
N PRO A 322 -17.37 15.74 -33.32
CA PRO A 322 -17.86 17.07 -33.66
C PRO A 322 -19.37 16.99 -33.90
N GLN A 323 -20.14 17.65 -33.03
CA GLN A 323 -21.54 17.94 -33.36
C GLN A 323 -21.54 19.01 -34.46
N TYR A 324 -22.16 18.64 -35.58
CA TYR A 324 -22.44 19.49 -36.73
C TYR A 324 -23.16 20.78 -36.32
N GLN A 325 -22.71 21.89 -36.90
CA GLN A 325 -23.58 22.90 -37.48
C GLN A 325 -23.05 23.31 -38.85
#